data_AF-X1ERB3-F1
#
_entry.id   AF-X1ERB3-F1
#
_cell.length_a   1.000
_cell.length_b   1.000
_cell.length_c   1.000
_cell.angle_alpha   90.00
_cell.angle_beta   90.00
_cell.angle_gamma   90.00
#
_symmetry.space_group_name_H-M   'P 1'
#
loop_
_entity.id
_entity.type
_entity.pdbx_description
1 polymer ?
#
loop_
_entity_poly.entity_id
_entity_poly.type
_entity_poly.pdbx_seq_one_letter_code
_entity_poly.pdbx_strand_id
1 'polypeptide(L)'
;MESILVSGGMGFIGSNFIHYLLKTHKNYKVINLDYLTYAGNPENLLEFEGFDENLYKFYKCDICDFDHILEVAKNENIDYVVNFAAETHVDRSIDNPDIFIKTNILGTQSLLNVAKKLKTSAHFTAISYRLRAQSPTV
;
A
#
# COMPACT_ATOMS: atom_id res chain seq x y z
N MET A 1 -10.93 8.38 -17.21
CA MET A 1 -9.69 8.29 -16.43
C MET A 1 -10.04 7.48 -15.22
N GLU A 2 -9.40 6.34 -15.01
CA GLU A 2 -9.71 5.44 -13.90
C GLU A 2 -8.76 5.72 -12.73
N SER A 3 -9.24 5.63 -11.49
CA SER A 3 -8.44 5.92 -10.29
C SER A 3 -8.00 4.64 -9.60
N ILE A 4 -6.69 4.51 -9.36
CA ILE A 4 -6.07 3.35 -8.70
C ILE A 4 -5.53 3.80 -7.34
N LEU A 5 -6.02 3.19 -6.27
CA LEU A 5 -5.45 3.31 -4.94
C LEU A 5 -4.32 2.30 -4.79
N VAL A 6 -3.12 2.77 -4.47
CA VAL A 6 -1.94 1.94 -4.21
C VAL A 6 -1.50 2.13 -2.77
N SER A 7 -1.62 1.12 -1.92
CA SER A 7 -1.07 1.16 -0.57
C SER A 7 0.35 0.60 -0.51
N GLY A 8 1.21 1.20 0.32
CA GLY A 8 2.62 0.82 0.42
C GLY A 8 3.45 1.36 -0.76
N GLY A 9 2.99 2.43 -1.40
CA GLY A 9 3.61 2.98 -2.60
C GLY A 9 4.96 3.64 -2.37
N MET A 10 5.34 3.94 -1.12
CA MET A 10 6.69 4.41 -0.79
C MET A 10 7.68 3.27 -0.56
N GLY A 11 7.21 2.02 -0.54
CA GLY A 11 8.04 0.82 -0.46
C GLY A 11 8.68 0.44 -1.81
N PHE A 12 9.57 -0.54 -1.79
CA PHE A 12 10.34 -0.95 -2.98
C PHE A 12 9.46 -1.39 -4.16
N ILE A 13 8.55 -2.35 -3.95
CA ILE A 13 7.67 -2.86 -5.01
C ILE A 13 6.63 -1.80 -5.40
N GLY A 14 5.99 -1.18 -4.40
CA GLY A 14 4.93 -0.20 -4.61
C GLY A 14 5.39 1.01 -5.43
N SER A 15 6.56 1.56 -5.12
CA SER A 15 7.11 2.69 -5.89
C SER A 15 7.41 2.33 -7.34
N ASN A 16 8.04 1.18 -7.59
CA ASN A 16 8.30 0.71 -8.96
C ASN A 16 7.00 0.47 -9.75
N PHE A 17 5.95 -0.03 -9.09
CA PHE A 17 4.64 -0.18 -9.69
C PHE A 17 4.03 1.18 -10.08
N ILE A 18 4.10 2.18 -9.19
CA ILE A 18 3.65 3.54 -9.47
C ILE A 18 4.44 4.17 -10.62
N HIS A 19 5.77 4.03 -10.62
CA HIS A 19 6.63 4.46 -11.72
C HIS A 19 6.20 3.91 -13.06
N TYR A 20 6.00 2.59 -13.10
CA TYR A 20 5.56 1.90 -14.30
C TYR A 20 4.22 2.46 -14.78
N LEU A 21 3.20 2.50 -13.91
CA LEU A 21 1.86 2.99 -14.26
C LEU A 21 1.89 4.42 -14.83
N LEU A 22 2.55 5.35 -14.14
CA LEU A 22 2.57 6.75 -14.56
C LEU A 22 3.34 6.96 -15.87
N LYS A 23 4.37 6.14 -16.15
CA LYS A 23 5.17 6.23 -17.38
C LYS A 23 4.48 5.56 -18.58
N THR A 24 3.74 4.48 -18.38
CA THR A 24 3.15 3.69 -19.49
C THR A 24 1.65 3.95 -19.73
N HIS A 25 0.92 4.43 -18.72
CA HIS A 25 -0.55 4.55 -18.78
C HIS A 25 -1.05 5.91 -18.29
N LYS A 26 -1.18 6.85 -19.23
CA LYS A 26 -1.66 8.23 -18.95
C LYS A 26 -3.17 8.33 -18.65
N ASN A 27 -3.91 7.23 -18.76
CA ASN A 27 -5.34 7.17 -18.51
C ASN A 27 -5.69 6.81 -17.05
N TYR A 28 -4.68 6.57 -16.20
CA TYR A 28 -4.86 6.31 -14.78
C TYR A 28 -4.46 7.50 -13.93
N LYS A 29 -5.21 7.69 -12.86
CA LYS A 29 -4.83 8.49 -11.70
C LYS A 29 -4.37 7.56 -10.59
N VAL A 30 -3.23 7.84 -9.99
CA VAL A 30 -2.67 7.06 -8.87
C VAL A 30 -2.88 7.80 -7.56
N ILE A 31 -3.53 7.14 -6.61
CA ILE A 31 -3.69 7.59 -5.23
C ILE A 31 -2.80 6.72 -4.35
N ASN A 32 -1.65 7.25 -3.95
CA ASN A 32 -0.67 6.53 -3.14
C ASN A 32 -0.97 6.71 -1.65
N LEU A 33 -1.29 5.62 -0.95
CA LEU A 33 -1.39 5.56 0.51
C LEU A 33 -0.12 4.96 1.10
N ASP A 34 0.53 5.68 2.01
CA ASP A 34 1.65 5.11 2.76
C ASP A 34 1.71 5.71 4.17
N TYR A 35 2.03 4.90 5.17
CA TYR A 35 2.18 5.38 6.55
C TYR A 35 3.59 5.91 6.84
N LEU A 36 4.51 5.76 5.89
CA LEU A 36 5.94 6.10 6.01
C LEU A 36 6.57 5.39 7.20
N THR A 37 6.36 4.07 7.27
CA THR A 37 7.06 3.21 8.23
C THR A 37 8.52 3.02 7.80
N TYR A 38 9.25 2.14 8.49
CA TYR A 38 10.66 1.84 8.19
C TYR A 38 10.93 1.45 6.73
N ALA A 39 9.94 0.91 6.02
CA ALA A 39 10.08 0.43 4.65
C ALA A 39 9.73 1.52 3.61
N GLY A 40 9.15 2.64 4.03
CA GLY A 40 8.79 3.74 3.15
C GLY A 40 9.96 4.68 2.93
N ASN A 41 10.32 4.93 1.68
CA ASN A 41 11.31 5.95 1.32
C ASN A 41 10.67 6.97 0.35
N PRO A 42 10.38 8.21 0.80
CA PRO A 42 9.88 9.28 -0.07
C PRO A 42 10.79 9.55 -1.28
N GLU A 43 12.10 9.29 -1.16
CA GLU A 43 13.05 9.46 -2.26
C GLU A 43 12.70 8.60 -3.48
N ASN A 44 12.01 7.47 -3.27
CA ASN A 44 11.60 6.58 -4.34
C ASN A 44 10.66 7.24 -5.35
N LEU A 45 9.94 8.31 -4.98
CA LEU A 45 8.95 8.99 -5.82
C LEU A 45 9.21 10.49 -5.97
N LEU A 46 10.43 10.97 -5.69
CA LEU A 46 10.79 12.39 -5.82
C LEU A 46 10.57 12.96 -7.22
N GLU A 47 10.73 12.16 -8.28
CA GLU A 47 10.45 12.64 -9.65
C GLU A 47 8.97 12.98 -9.89
N PHE A 48 8.09 12.59 -8.97
CA PHE A 48 6.66 12.93 -8.96
C PHE A 48 6.31 13.98 -7.89
N GLU A 49 7.29 14.61 -7.25
CA GLU A 49 7.03 15.78 -6.41
C GLU A 49 6.60 16.95 -7.31
N GLY A 50 5.42 17.54 -7.03
CA GLY A 50 4.83 18.57 -7.89
C GLY A 50 4.30 18.06 -9.24
N PHE A 51 4.16 16.74 -9.41
CA PHE A 51 3.49 16.16 -10.57
C PHE A 51 2.03 16.61 -10.65
N ASP A 52 1.42 16.48 -11.83
CA ASP A 52 0.01 16.82 -12.04
C ASP A 52 -0.86 16.05 -11.03
N GLU A 53 -1.56 16.78 -10.15
CA GLU A 53 -2.46 16.22 -9.14
C GLU A 53 -3.63 15.43 -9.76
N ASN A 54 -3.88 15.60 -11.05
CA ASN A 54 -4.83 14.79 -11.79
C ASN A 54 -4.30 13.38 -12.10
N LEU A 55 -2.99 13.17 -12.05
CA LEU A 55 -2.31 11.90 -12.35
C LEU A 55 -1.76 11.21 -11.10
N TYR A 56 -1.27 11.97 -10.12
CA TYR A 56 -0.69 11.40 -8.90
C TYR A 56 -1.02 12.23 -7.66
N LYS A 57 -1.46 11.56 -6.58
CA LYS A 57 -1.61 12.16 -5.26
C LYS A 57 -1.10 11.22 -4.18
N PHE A 58 -0.52 11.80 -3.13
CA PHE A 58 -0.05 11.08 -1.96
C PHE A 58 -0.88 11.44 -0.72
N TYR A 59 -1.25 10.42 0.06
CA TYR A 59 -1.87 10.57 1.36
C TYR A 59 -1.09 9.75 2.39
N LYS A 60 -0.66 10.42 3.46
CA LYS A 60 -0.07 9.72 4.60
C LYS A 60 -1.17 9.05 5.40
N CYS A 61 -1.26 7.72 5.35
CA CYS A 61 -2.36 6.96 5.93
C CYS A 61 -1.89 5.59 6.43
N ASP A 62 -2.32 5.20 7.63
CA ASP A 62 -2.23 3.81 8.09
C ASP A 62 -3.36 3.01 7.41
N ILE A 63 -3.05 1.85 6.84
CA ILE A 63 -4.06 0.98 6.23
C ILE A 63 -5.02 0.36 7.26
N CYS A 64 -4.73 0.49 8.56
CA CYS A 64 -5.63 0.14 9.64
C CYS A 64 -6.67 1.23 9.95
N ASP A 65 -6.50 2.45 9.42
CA ASP A 65 -7.46 3.54 9.59
C ASP A 65 -8.55 3.46 8.52
N PHE A 66 -9.51 2.57 8.77
CA PHE A 66 -10.58 2.29 7.83
C PHE A 66 -11.38 3.52 7.41
N ASP A 67 -11.70 4.42 8.35
CA ASP A 67 -12.54 5.58 8.06
C ASP A 67 -11.80 6.59 7.17
N HIS A 68 -10.52 6.83 7.43
CA HIS A 68 -9.70 7.70 6.60
C HIS A 68 -9.50 7.12 5.19
N ILE A 69 -9.22 5.82 5.04
CA ILE A 69 -9.10 5.18 3.72
C ILE A 69 -10.42 5.29 2.96
N LEU A 70 -11.55 5.07 3.63
CA LEU A 70 -12.87 5.16 3.01
C LEU A 70 -13.18 6.59 2.55
N GLU A 71 -12.81 7.59 3.34
CA GLU A 71 -12.95 9.00 2.98
C GLU A 71 -12.12 9.32 1.73
N VAL A 72 -10.83 9.01 1.74
CA VAL A 72 -9.94 9.23 0.59
C VAL A 72 -10.47 8.50 -0.64
N ALA A 73 -10.88 7.25 -0.49
CA ALA A 73 -11.34 6.43 -1.61
C ALA A 73 -12.64 6.96 -2.24
N LYS A 74 -13.53 7.57 -1.44
CA LYS A 74 -14.73 8.25 -1.94
C LYS A 74 -14.37 9.55 -2.66
N ASN A 75 -13.55 10.39 -2.02
CA ASN A 75 -13.20 11.71 -2.55
C ASN A 75 -12.45 11.61 -3.88
N GLU A 76 -11.64 10.57 -4.05
CA GLU A 76 -10.82 10.34 -5.24
C GLU A 76 -11.48 9.40 -6.28
N ASN A 77 -12.72 8.95 -6.02
CA ASN A 77 -13.51 8.06 -6.89
C ASN A 77 -12.70 6.82 -7.33
N ILE A 78 -12.18 6.06 -6.37
CA ILE A 78 -11.33 4.89 -6.65
C ILE A 78 -12.09 3.79 -7.41
N ASP A 79 -11.49 3.27 -8.48
CA ASP A 79 -11.99 2.15 -9.28
C ASP A 79 -11.27 0.83 -8.96
N TYR A 80 -9.98 0.93 -8.58
CA TYR A 80 -9.11 -0.20 -8.30
C TYR A 80 -8.32 -0.01 -7.00
N VAL A 81 -8.19 -1.08 -6.21
CA VAL A 81 -7.30 -1.11 -5.04
C VAL A 81 -6.16 -2.09 -5.30
N VAL A 82 -4.92 -1.65 -5.10
CA VAL A 82 -3.69 -2.46 -5.18
C VAL A 82 -2.94 -2.36 -3.85
N ASN A 83 -2.77 -3.48 -3.16
CA ASN A 83 -2.11 -3.50 -1.84
C ASN A 83 -0.68 -4.05 -1.89
N PHE A 84 0.30 -3.19 -1.57
CA PHE A 84 1.69 -3.56 -1.24
C PHE A 84 2.09 -3.26 0.20
N ALA A 85 1.22 -2.60 0.98
CA ALA A 85 1.51 -2.27 2.37
C ALA A 85 1.51 -3.54 3.24
N ALA A 86 2.65 -3.80 3.88
CA ALA A 86 2.83 -4.90 4.82
C ALA A 86 4.03 -4.64 5.73
N GLU A 87 4.00 -5.22 6.92
CA GLU A 87 5.19 -5.53 7.72
C GLU A 87 5.84 -6.79 7.15
N THR A 88 7.13 -6.70 6.80
CA THR A 88 7.81 -7.73 5.99
C THR A 88 9.13 -8.23 6.58
N HIS A 89 9.65 -7.58 7.63
CA HIS A 89 10.95 -7.92 8.19
C HIS A 89 10.87 -9.18 9.08
N VAL A 90 11.51 -10.27 8.64
CA VAL A 90 11.41 -11.58 9.32
C VAL A 90 11.78 -11.51 10.80
N ASP A 91 12.92 -10.92 11.16
CA ASP A 91 13.34 -10.87 12.58
C ASP A 91 12.36 -10.08 13.45
N ARG A 92 11.83 -8.96 12.96
CA ARG A 92 10.81 -8.18 13.69
C ARG A 92 9.51 -8.96 13.89
N SER A 93 9.19 -9.90 13.01
CA SER A 93 8.00 -10.74 13.17
C SER A 93 8.14 -11.74 14.32
N ILE A 94 9.37 -12.06 14.72
CA ILE A 94 9.66 -12.90 15.88
C ILE A 94 9.57 -12.06 17.15
N ASP A 95 10.20 -10.88 17.15
CA ASP A 95 10.28 -10.02 18.34
C ASP A 95 8.95 -9.32 18.66
N ASN A 96 8.18 -8.94 17.64
CA ASN A 96 6.91 -8.22 17.79
C ASN A 96 5.88 -8.69 16.75
N PRO A 97 5.27 -9.88 16.92
CA PRO A 97 4.31 -10.42 15.96
C PRO A 97 3.02 -9.59 15.85
N ASP A 98 2.65 -8.84 16.89
CA ASP A 98 1.38 -8.09 16.95
C ASP A 98 1.28 -7.03 15.84
N ILE A 99 2.40 -6.36 15.51
CA ILE A 99 2.42 -5.37 14.43
C ILE A 99 2.17 -6.01 13.05
N PHE A 100 2.60 -7.27 12.86
CA PHE A 100 2.36 -8.02 11.63
C PHE A 100 0.90 -8.41 11.50
N ILE A 101 0.26 -8.87 12.59
CA ILE A 101 -1.18 -9.14 12.59
C ILE A 101 -1.96 -7.86 12.29
N LYS A 102 -1.61 -6.76 12.96
CA LYS A 102 -2.28 -5.47 12.76
C LYS A 102 -2.19 -5.02 11.29
N THR A 103 -0.99 -4.87 10.75
CA THR A 103 -0.81 -4.34 9.39
C THR A 103 -1.27 -5.35 8.33
N ASN A 104 -0.80 -6.60 8.40
CA ASN A 104 -0.95 -7.54 7.28
C ASN A 104 -2.36 -8.16 7.24
N ILE A 105 -3.01 -8.34 8.40
CA ILE A 105 -4.34 -8.93 8.49
C ILE A 105 -5.41 -7.83 8.61
N LEU A 106 -5.35 -7.01 9.67
CA LEU A 106 -6.40 -6.01 9.92
C LEU A 106 -6.34 -4.86 8.90
N GLY A 107 -5.15 -4.44 8.49
CA GLY A 107 -4.98 -3.46 7.43
C GLY A 107 -5.50 -3.96 6.07
N THR A 108 -5.15 -5.18 5.68
CA THR A 108 -5.71 -5.83 4.46
C THR A 108 -7.23 -5.95 4.54
N GLN A 109 -7.77 -6.33 5.69
CA GLN A 109 -9.23 -6.39 5.91
C GLN A 109 -9.89 -5.02 5.70
N SER A 110 -9.26 -3.94 6.18
CA SER A 110 -9.77 -2.59 6.01
C SER A 110 -9.85 -2.20 4.53
N LEU A 111 -8.80 -2.48 3.74
CA LEU A 111 -8.79 -2.25 2.29
C LEU A 111 -9.86 -3.08 1.56
N LEU A 112 -10.03 -4.35 1.93
CA LEU A 112 -11.10 -5.22 1.40
C LEU A 112 -12.49 -4.66 1.70
N ASN A 113 -12.71 -4.16 2.91
CA ASN A 113 -13.97 -3.55 3.31
C ASN A 113 -14.26 -2.26 2.54
N VAL A 114 -13.23 -1.45 2.24
CA VAL A 114 -13.36 -0.26 1.38
C VAL A 114 -13.79 -0.69 -0.02
N ALA A 115 -13.06 -1.63 -0.64
CA ALA A 115 -13.40 -2.12 -1.97
C ALA A 115 -14.82 -2.68 -2.04
N LYS A 116 -15.22 -3.47 -1.04
CA LYS A 116 -16.59 -4.01 -0.92
C LYS A 116 -17.65 -2.91 -0.82
N LYS A 117 -17.42 -1.87 0.01
CA LYS A 117 -18.38 -0.77 0.18
C LYS A 117 -18.53 0.07 -1.07
N LEU A 118 -17.44 0.29 -1.80
CA LEU A 118 -17.43 1.07 -3.04
C LEU A 118 -17.81 0.25 -4.27
N LYS A 119 -17.91 -1.09 -4.14
CA LYS A 119 -18.13 -2.04 -5.24
C LYS A 119 -17.07 -1.94 -6.33
N THR A 120 -15.83 -1.75 -5.92
CA THR A 120 -14.68 -1.57 -6.80
C THR A 120 -13.94 -2.88 -7.00
N SER A 121 -13.13 -2.94 -8.06
CA SER A 121 -12.23 -4.08 -8.26
C SER A 121 -11.04 -3.97 -7.33
N ALA A 122 -10.56 -5.10 -6.80
CA ALA A 122 -9.43 -5.08 -5.88
C ALA A 122 -8.47 -6.23 -6.16
N HIS A 123 -7.18 -5.88 -6.26
CA HIS A 123 -6.07 -6.80 -6.44
C HIS A 123 -5.15 -6.72 -5.22
N PHE A 124 -4.96 -7.84 -4.55
CA PHE A 124 -4.15 -7.91 -3.34
C PHE A 124 -2.91 -8.74 -3.60
N THR A 125 -1.74 -8.13 -3.41
CA THR A 125 -0.50 -8.90 -3.34
C THR A 125 -0.30 -9.34 -1.90
N ALA A 126 -0.43 -10.65 -1.65
CA ALA A 126 -0.07 -11.22 -0.36
C ALA A 126 1.45 -11.33 -0.26
N ILE A 127 2.07 -10.43 0.50
CA ILE A 127 3.50 -10.54 0.82
C ILE A 127 3.65 -11.59 1.94
N SER A 128 4.03 -12.80 1.56
CA SER A 128 4.24 -13.93 2.47
C SER A 128 5.72 -14.09 2.81
N TYR A 129 6.02 -14.41 4.06
CA TYR A 129 7.36 -14.72 4.53
C TYR A 129 7.39 -16.14 5.10
N ARG A 130 8.54 -16.80 4.98
CA ARG A 130 8.78 -18.13 5.53
C ARG A 130 9.73 -18.00 6.72
N LEU A 131 9.22 -18.22 7.93
CA LEU A 131 10.06 -18.46 9.09
C LEU A 131 10.75 -19.83 8.92
N ARG A 132 12.08 -19.84 8.92
CA ARG A 132 12.86 -21.05 9.17
C ARG A 132 13.34 -20.95 10.60
N ALA A 133 12.93 -21.87 11.47
CA ALA A 133 13.62 -22.07 12.74
C ALA A 133 15.09 -22.36 12.41
N GLN A 134 16.00 -21.49 12.81
CA GLN A 134 17.41 -21.87 12.83
C GLN A 134 17.55 -22.94 13.90
N SER A 135 17.96 -24.14 13.50
CA SER A 135 18.43 -25.14 14.46
C SER A 135 19.52 -24.49 15.31
N PRO A 136 19.47 -24.59 16.65
CA PRO A 136 20.57 -24.08 17.46
C PRO A 136 21.84 -24.78 16.98
N THR A 137 22.78 -24.01 16.45
CA THR A 137 24.13 -24.48 16.19
C THR A 137 24.73 -24.87 17.54
N VAL A 138 24.82 -26.18 17.77
CA VAL A 138 25.60 -26.79 18.85
C VAL A 138 27.08 -26.66 18.52
#